data_AF-A0A835AT76-F1
#
_entry.id   AF-A0A835AT76-F1
#
_cell.length_a   1.000
_cell.length_b   1.000
_cell.length_c   1.000
_cell.angle_alpha   90.00
_cell.angle_beta   90.00
_cell.angle_gamma   90.00
#
_symmetry.space_group_name_H-M   'P 1'
#
loop_
_entity.id
_entity.type
_entity.pdbx_description
1 polymer ?
#
loop_
_entity_poly.entity_id
_entity_poly.type
_entity_poly.pdbx_seq_one_letter_code
_entity_poly.pdbx_strand_id
1 'polypeptide(L)'
;MSPSSPSRVSVSTVSAMVSVTETHLFKIEGYNRLRDMHGTGRCLESSRFQAGGHAWRIRCYPNGDAAANAACVSLYLQIADGQAVPAKDVRAEVTFSLVRHPGAPASLLPPCRGSFAFTYNKVEATTRSRGFPRFINREEIDWFSGYMRDECVAVRCDVTVVEKTPAKEEEEVVQARDEEMLGLACDCKDELCKRHHATTGGLGFRQAFAKLFLRCF
;
A
#
# COMPACT_ATOMS: atom_id res chain seq x y z
N MET A 1 9.30 13.53 -54.19
CA MET A 1 9.33 13.51 -52.71
C MET A 1 9.28 12.04 -52.32
N SER A 2 10.36 11.50 -51.78
CA SER A 2 10.38 10.12 -51.29
C SER A 2 9.48 10.02 -50.06
N PRO A 3 8.66 8.97 -49.89
CA PRO A 3 7.90 8.79 -48.65
C PRO A 3 8.89 8.66 -47.50
N SER A 4 8.72 9.49 -46.46
CA SER A 4 9.50 9.39 -45.24
C SER A 4 9.29 8.01 -44.62
N SER A 5 10.40 7.35 -44.27
CA SER A 5 10.37 6.08 -43.57
C SER A 5 9.77 6.27 -42.18
N PRO A 6 8.84 5.41 -41.73
CA PRO A 6 8.28 5.51 -40.38
C PRO A 6 9.39 5.32 -39.34
N SER A 7 9.45 6.17 -38.32
CA SER A 7 10.40 6.00 -37.22
C SER A 7 9.85 5.00 -36.20
N ARG A 8 10.74 4.18 -35.66
CA ARG A 8 10.41 3.25 -34.57
C ARG A 8 10.60 3.97 -33.25
N VAL A 9 9.51 4.16 -32.51
CA VAL A 9 9.55 4.71 -31.14
C VAL A 9 9.34 3.55 -30.17
N SER A 10 10.21 3.46 -29.17
CA SER A 10 10.04 2.51 -28.07
C SER A 10 9.37 3.20 -26.89
N VAL A 11 8.27 2.63 -26.40
CA VAL A 11 7.55 3.10 -25.22
C VAL A 11 7.57 1.99 -24.17
N SER A 12 7.87 2.35 -22.93
CA SER A 12 7.73 1.43 -21.80
C SER A 12 6.75 1.98 -20.78
N THR A 13 5.83 1.13 -20.34
CA THR A 13 4.85 1.48 -19.30
C THR A 13 5.05 0.61 -18.08
N VAL A 14 5.17 1.25 -16.92
CA VAL A 14 5.07 0.61 -15.61
C VAL A 14 3.73 1.00 -15.00
N SER A 15 2.97 0.02 -14.53
CA SER A 15 1.73 0.28 -13.80
C SER A 15 1.76 -0.32 -12.39
N ALA A 16 0.98 0.28 -11.50
CA ALA A 16 0.68 -0.28 -10.19
C ALA A 16 -0.71 -0.93 -10.26
N MET A 17 -0.81 -2.20 -9.85
CA MET A 17 -2.08 -2.87 -9.61
C MET A 17 -2.36 -2.83 -8.12
N VAL A 18 -3.50 -2.29 -7.74
CA VAL A 18 -3.95 -2.21 -6.34
C VAL A 18 -5.01 -3.28 -6.15
N SER A 19 -4.83 -4.16 -5.16
CA SER A 19 -5.84 -5.14 -4.80
C SER A 19 -7.07 -4.46 -4.21
N VAL A 20 -8.18 -5.18 -4.14
CA VAL A 20 -9.28 -4.78 -3.26
C VAL A 20 -8.76 -4.72 -1.81
N THR A 21 -9.26 -3.76 -1.03
CA THR A 21 -9.01 -3.68 0.41
C THR A 21 -9.76 -4.80 1.11
N GLU A 22 -9.03 -5.71 1.74
CA GLU A 22 -9.61 -6.79 2.53
C GLU A 22 -9.64 -6.43 4.01
N THR A 23 -10.76 -6.73 4.67
CA THR A 23 -10.96 -6.46 6.10
C THR A 23 -10.95 -7.76 6.89
N HIS A 24 -10.11 -7.84 7.92
CA HIS A 24 -10.10 -8.93 8.90
C HIS A 24 -10.43 -8.41 10.31
N LEU A 25 -11.33 -9.10 11.00
CA LEU A 25 -11.71 -8.81 12.38
C LEU A 25 -11.16 -9.90 13.31
N PHE A 26 -10.27 -9.51 14.21
CA PHE A 26 -9.71 -10.40 15.22
C PHE A 26 -10.35 -10.11 16.58
N LYS A 27 -11.30 -10.97 16.98
CA LYS A 27 -11.94 -10.95 18.30
C LYS A 27 -11.08 -11.72 19.31
N ILE A 28 -10.86 -11.10 20.46
CA ILE A 28 -10.15 -11.68 21.61
C ILE A 28 -11.16 -11.78 22.74
N GLU A 29 -11.51 -13.02 23.12
CA GLU A 29 -12.44 -13.31 24.21
C GLU A 29 -11.66 -13.63 25.49
N GLY A 30 -12.12 -13.13 26.64
CA GLY A 30 -11.39 -13.27 27.90
C GLY A 30 -10.10 -12.44 27.93
N TYR A 31 -10.13 -11.23 27.38
CA TYR A 31 -8.96 -10.38 27.18
C TYR A 31 -8.11 -10.21 28.45
N ASN A 32 -8.73 -9.90 29.60
CA ASN A 32 -7.97 -9.69 30.84
C ASN A 32 -7.29 -10.98 31.31
N ARG A 33 -7.97 -12.13 31.20
CA ARG A 33 -7.39 -13.44 31.53
C ARG A 33 -6.21 -13.78 30.64
N LEU A 34 -6.37 -13.61 29.32
CA LEU A 34 -5.30 -13.85 28.36
C LEU A 34 -4.12 -12.91 28.59
N ARG A 35 -4.39 -11.63 28.88
CA ARG A 35 -3.36 -10.66 29.26
C ARG A 35 -2.61 -11.13 30.50
N ASP A 36 -3.30 -11.51 31.56
CA ASP A 36 -2.67 -11.87 32.84
C ASP A 36 -1.86 -13.18 32.72
N MET A 37 -2.25 -14.09 31.82
CA MET A 37 -1.50 -15.31 31.48
C MET A 37 -0.22 -15.06 30.66
N HIS A 38 -0.11 -13.91 29.98
CA HIS A 38 0.97 -13.62 29.05
C HIS A 38 1.87 -12.49 29.55
N GLY A 39 3.14 -12.76 29.83
CA GLY A 39 4.12 -11.70 30.10
C GLY A 39 4.38 -10.77 28.90
N THR A 40 5.01 -9.63 29.15
CA THR A 40 5.50 -8.71 28.10
C THR A 40 6.33 -9.45 27.04
N GLY A 41 6.14 -9.09 25.77
CA GLY A 41 6.77 -9.74 24.62
C GLY A 41 6.08 -11.01 24.14
N ARG A 42 5.00 -11.46 24.79
CA ARG A 42 4.14 -12.56 24.31
C ARG A 42 2.92 -12.01 23.60
N CYS A 43 2.52 -12.65 22.51
CA CYS A 43 1.37 -12.23 21.71
C CYS A 43 0.30 -13.30 21.58
N LEU A 44 -0.91 -12.81 21.36
CA LEU A 44 -2.06 -13.51 20.83
C LEU A 44 -2.04 -13.39 19.31
N GLU A 45 -2.37 -14.47 18.60
CA GLU A 45 -2.30 -14.53 17.15
C GLU A 45 -3.68 -14.80 16.55
N SER A 46 -4.04 -14.07 15.49
CA SER A 46 -5.26 -14.36 14.73
C SER A 46 -5.09 -15.63 13.87
N SER A 47 -6.22 -16.15 13.36
CA SER A 47 -6.18 -17.05 12.22
C SER A 47 -5.49 -16.37 11.03
N ARG A 48 -4.99 -17.18 10.09
CA ARG A 48 -4.52 -16.64 8.80
C ARG A 48 -5.71 -16.09 8.02
N PHE A 49 -5.50 -15.02 7.26
CA PHE A 49 -6.48 -14.46 6.34
C PHE A 49 -5.80 -14.00 5.05
N GLN A 50 -6.55 -13.93 3.95
CA GLN A 50 -6.02 -13.59 2.64
C GLN A 50 -6.24 -12.11 2.32
N ALA A 51 -5.23 -11.45 1.77
CA ALA A 51 -5.36 -10.13 1.18
C ALA A 51 -4.36 -9.94 0.05
N GLY A 52 -4.85 -9.51 -1.12
CA GLY A 52 -4.02 -9.28 -2.31
C GLY A 52 -3.17 -10.48 -2.72
N GLY A 53 -3.70 -11.71 -2.59
CA GLY A 53 -2.99 -12.94 -2.96
C GLY A 53 -2.01 -13.48 -1.90
N HIS A 54 -1.91 -12.82 -0.74
CA HIS A 54 -1.01 -13.20 0.34
C HIS A 54 -1.76 -13.57 1.61
N ALA A 55 -1.24 -14.56 2.35
CA ALA A 55 -1.73 -14.90 3.67
C ALA A 55 -1.07 -14.00 4.72
N TRP A 56 -1.88 -13.46 5.61
CA TRP A 56 -1.49 -12.57 6.70
C TRP A 56 -2.00 -13.08 8.04
N ARG A 57 -1.42 -12.56 9.13
CA ARG A 57 -1.85 -12.81 10.51
C ARG A 57 -1.63 -11.55 11.35
N ILE A 58 -2.57 -11.26 12.24
CA ILE A 58 -2.44 -10.21 13.25
C ILE A 58 -1.75 -10.80 14.49
N ARG A 59 -0.78 -10.09 15.04
CA ARG A 59 -0.16 -10.35 16.35
C ARG A 59 -0.53 -9.22 17.30
N CYS A 60 -1.23 -9.56 18.39
CA CYS A 60 -1.60 -8.63 19.44
C CYS A 60 -0.79 -8.92 20.70
N TYR A 61 -0.06 -7.94 21.20
CA TYR A 61 0.73 -8.03 22.43
C TYR A 61 0.00 -7.24 23.52
N PRO A 62 -0.80 -7.90 24.38
CA PRO A 62 -1.62 -7.19 25.36
C PRO A 62 -0.81 -6.49 26.47
N ASN A 63 0.45 -6.91 26.67
CA ASN A 63 1.38 -6.34 27.66
C ASN A 63 2.64 -5.76 27.01
N GLY A 64 2.51 -5.22 25.79
CA GLY A 64 3.62 -4.70 25.00
C GLY A 64 4.48 -5.80 24.35
N ASP A 65 5.13 -5.45 23.25
CA ASP A 65 6.09 -6.30 22.54
C ASP A 65 7.48 -6.32 23.19
N ALA A 66 7.80 -5.32 24.02
CA ALA A 66 9.05 -5.20 24.77
C ALA A 66 8.81 -4.48 26.10
N ALA A 67 9.76 -4.60 27.03
CA ALA A 67 9.68 -3.97 28.36
C ALA A 67 9.40 -2.46 28.29
N ALA A 68 10.00 -1.76 27.32
CA ALA A 68 9.76 -0.33 27.08
C ALA A 68 8.31 0.01 26.69
N ASN A 69 7.54 -0.97 26.22
CA ASN A 69 6.18 -0.81 25.74
C ASN A 69 5.15 -1.52 26.65
N ALA A 70 5.54 -1.95 27.85
CA ALA A 70 4.71 -2.82 28.72
C ALA A 70 3.39 -2.18 29.19
N ALA A 71 3.29 -0.85 29.15
CA ALA A 71 2.06 -0.11 29.46
C ALA A 71 1.09 0.01 28.28
N CYS A 72 1.49 -0.43 27.09
CA CYS A 72 0.71 -0.31 25.86
C CYS A 72 0.34 -1.68 25.30
N VAL A 73 -0.72 -1.73 24.53
CA VAL A 73 -0.96 -2.83 23.60
C VAL A 73 -0.19 -2.56 22.31
N SER A 74 0.53 -3.57 21.83
CA SER A 74 1.21 -3.50 20.53
C SER A 74 0.47 -4.35 19.51
N LEU A 75 0.33 -3.84 18.28
CA LEU A 75 -0.33 -4.54 17.17
C LEU A 75 0.60 -4.63 15.97
N TYR A 76 0.71 -5.83 15.41
CA TYR A 76 1.54 -6.09 14.24
C TYR A 76 0.80 -6.94 13.21
N LEU A 77 1.05 -6.64 11.94
CA LEU A 77 0.69 -7.52 10.83
C LEU A 77 1.93 -8.33 10.44
N GLN A 78 1.76 -9.63 10.29
CA GLN A 78 2.81 -10.56 9.86
C GLN A 78 2.38 -11.24 8.56
N ILE A 79 3.29 -11.36 7.60
CA ILE A 79 3.08 -12.22 6.44
C ILE A 79 3.17 -13.69 6.89
N ALA A 80 2.13 -14.44 6.59
CA ALA A 80 1.89 -15.80 7.05
C ALA A 80 1.82 -16.84 5.91
N ASP A 81 2.19 -16.42 4.69
CA ASP A 81 2.63 -17.33 3.64
C ASP A 81 3.71 -18.26 4.21
N GLY A 82 3.75 -19.52 3.77
CA GLY A 82 4.68 -20.51 4.32
C GLY A 82 6.16 -20.13 4.16
N GLN A 83 7.07 -21.08 4.32
CA GLN A 83 8.49 -20.84 3.96
C GLN A 83 8.68 -20.50 2.46
N ALA A 84 7.63 -20.62 1.64
CA ALA A 84 7.59 -20.14 0.28
C ALA A 84 7.63 -18.60 0.27
N VAL A 85 8.82 -18.09 -0.02
CA VAL A 85 9.12 -16.67 -0.18
C VAL A 85 8.27 -16.09 -1.33
N PRO A 86 7.63 -14.92 -1.16
CA PRO A 86 7.05 -14.20 -2.28
C PRO A 86 8.14 -13.97 -3.34
N ALA A 87 7.91 -14.38 -4.58
CA ALA A 87 8.90 -14.23 -5.65
C ALA A 87 9.25 -12.76 -5.97
N LYS A 88 8.48 -11.81 -5.42
CA LYS A 88 8.54 -10.38 -5.65
C LYS A 88 8.31 -9.61 -4.35
N ASP A 89 8.76 -8.36 -4.32
CA ASP A 89 8.47 -7.43 -3.23
C ASP A 89 6.95 -7.21 -3.10
N VAL A 90 6.43 -7.35 -1.88
CA VAL A 90 5.00 -7.18 -1.58
C VAL A 90 4.83 -5.86 -0.84
N ARG A 91 4.26 -4.85 -1.49
CA ARG A 91 3.92 -3.58 -0.86
C ARG A 91 2.51 -3.68 -0.26
N ALA A 92 2.38 -3.47 1.04
CA ALA A 92 1.09 -3.50 1.73
C ALA A 92 0.81 -2.16 2.43
N GLU A 93 -0.42 -1.67 2.25
CA GLU A 93 -0.99 -0.56 2.99
C GLU A 93 -1.96 -1.13 4.03
N VAL A 94 -1.75 -0.79 5.30
CA VAL A 94 -2.42 -1.44 6.41
C VAL A 94 -3.01 -0.39 7.33
N THR A 95 -4.24 -0.63 7.77
CA THR A 95 -4.89 0.13 8.84
C THR A 95 -5.31 -0.82 9.94
N PHE A 96 -4.85 -0.56 11.16
CA PHE A 96 -5.42 -1.15 12.37
C PHE A 96 -6.41 -0.19 13.02
N SER A 97 -7.50 -0.73 13.56
CA SER A 97 -8.39 -0.01 14.46
C SER A 97 -8.99 -0.92 15.53
N LEU A 98 -9.33 -0.38 16.70
CA LEU A 98 -10.20 -1.09 17.64
C LEU A 98 -11.66 -0.95 17.22
N VAL A 99 -12.39 -2.06 17.26
CA VAL A 99 -13.83 -2.07 17.00
C VAL A 99 -14.56 -1.52 18.23
N ARG A 100 -15.40 -0.52 18.00
CA ARG A 100 -16.24 0.06 19.04
C ARG A 100 -17.45 -0.84 19.29
N HIS A 101 -17.79 -1.05 20.55
CA HIS A 101 -19.02 -1.73 20.93
C HIS A 101 -20.22 -0.78 20.85
N PRO A 102 -21.39 -1.28 20.41
CA PRO A 102 -22.59 -0.47 20.30
C PRO A 102 -23.07 0.00 21.67
N GLY A 103 -23.21 1.32 21.84
CA GLY A 103 -23.64 1.97 23.07
C GLY A 103 -22.61 2.90 23.72
N ALA A 104 -21.37 2.92 23.24
CA ALA A 104 -20.37 3.87 23.71
C ALA A 104 -20.47 5.21 22.96
N PRO A 105 -20.49 6.37 23.66
CA PRO A 105 -20.51 7.68 23.01
C PRO A 105 -19.25 7.88 22.17
N ALA A 106 -19.40 8.06 20.85
CA ALA A 106 -18.27 8.24 19.94
C ALA A 106 -17.40 9.46 20.28
N SER A 107 -17.96 10.46 20.98
CA SER A 107 -17.28 11.69 21.42
C SER A 107 -16.35 11.51 22.62
N LEU A 108 -16.45 10.38 23.36
CA LEU A 108 -15.63 10.12 24.54
C LEU A 108 -14.50 9.13 24.30
N LEU A 109 -14.39 8.57 23.09
CA LEU A 109 -13.39 7.54 22.79
C LEU A 109 -12.21 8.14 22.03
N PRO A 110 -10.96 7.91 22.47
CA PRO A 110 -9.80 8.25 21.66
C PRO A 110 -9.89 7.53 20.31
N PRO A 111 -9.48 8.17 19.19
CA PRO A 111 -9.40 7.48 17.91
C PRO A 111 -8.30 6.41 17.96
N CYS A 112 -8.70 5.16 18.18
CA CYS A 112 -7.76 4.02 18.22
C CYS A 112 -7.60 3.47 16.81
N ARG A 113 -6.96 4.26 15.93
CA ARG A 113 -6.69 3.91 14.53
C ARG A 113 -5.25 4.29 14.18
N GLY A 114 -4.53 3.38 13.56
CA GLY A 114 -3.19 3.62 13.04
C GLY A 114 -3.04 3.02 11.66
N SER A 115 -2.50 3.79 10.72
CA SER A 115 -2.19 3.33 9.37
C SER A 115 -0.70 3.37 9.13
N PHE A 116 -0.19 2.37 8.44
CA PHE A 116 1.21 2.30 8.03
C PHE A 116 1.29 1.55 6.72
N ALA A 117 2.44 1.66 6.09
CA ALA A 117 2.65 1.07 4.80
C ALA A 117 4.09 0.57 4.73
N PHE A 118 4.28 -0.66 4.29
CA PHE A 118 5.60 -1.28 4.21
C PHE A 118 5.74 -2.12 2.94
N THR A 119 6.99 -2.39 2.59
CA THR A 119 7.34 -3.39 1.57
C THR A 119 7.98 -4.56 2.28
N TYR A 120 7.50 -5.76 2.01
CA TYR A 120 8.15 -6.99 2.42
C TYR A 120 9.14 -7.43 1.33
N ASN A 121 10.43 -7.38 1.62
CA ASN A 121 11.50 -7.88 0.76
C ASN A 121 12.18 -9.11 1.41
N LYS A 122 12.62 -10.07 0.60
CA LYS A 122 13.29 -11.31 1.08
C LYS A 122 14.59 -11.02 1.83
N VAL A 123 15.29 -9.95 1.46
CA VAL A 123 16.68 -9.65 1.85
C VAL A 123 16.78 -9.20 3.32
N GLU A 124 15.71 -8.66 3.89
CA GLU A 124 15.66 -8.16 5.29
C GLU A 124 14.78 -9.03 6.19
N ALA A 125 14.95 -10.35 6.11
CA ALA A 125 14.13 -11.37 6.77
C ALA A 125 14.10 -11.33 8.32
N THR A 126 14.74 -10.36 8.98
CA THR A 126 14.84 -10.28 10.44
C THR A 126 13.55 -9.81 11.11
N THR A 127 12.63 -9.15 10.39
CA THR A 127 11.33 -8.73 10.95
C THR A 127 10.18 -8.96 9.96
N ARG A 128 9.61 -10.17 9.96
CA ARG A 128 8.43 -10.53 9.14
C ARG A 128 7.13 -9.81 9.52
N SER A 129 7.20 -8.87 10.47
CA SER A 129 6.05 -8.17 11.01
C SER A 129 6.30 -6.66 11.10
N ARG A 130 5.26 -5.88 10.79
CA ARG A 130 5.24 -4.42 10.87
C ARG A 130 3.98 -3.95 11.58
N GLY A 131 4.06 -2.86 12.32
CA GLY A 131 2.97 -2.41 13.16
C GLY A 131 3.36 -1.33 14.15
N PHE A 132 2.62 -1.25 15.25
CA PHE A 132 2.72 -0.21 16.27
C PHE A 132 3.16 -0.82 17.60
N PRO A 133 4.39 -0.52 18.07
CA PRO A 133 4.84 -0.94 19.39
C PRO A 133 4.00 -0.35 20.53
N ARG A 134 3.44 0.86 20.32
CA ARG A 134 2.57 1.56 21.27
C ARG A 134 1.27 1.96 20.55
N PHE A 135 0.40 0.99 20.27
CA PHE A 135 -0.83 1.24 19.52
C PHE A 135 -1.87 2.00 20.36
N ILE A 136 -2.07 1.55 21.60
CA ILE A 136 -2.98 2.17 22.56
C ILE A 136 -2.46 1.91 23.98
N ASN A 137 -2.62 2.86 24.89
CA ASN A 137 -2.33 2.61 26.30
C ASN A 137 -3.32 1.59 26.86
N ARG A 138 -2.82 0.66 27.68
CA ARG A 138 -3.67 -0.39 28.25
C ARG A 138 -4.79 0.20 29.11
N GLU A 139 -4.50 1.25 29.86
CA GLU A 139 -5.48 1.97 30.68
C GLU A 139 -6.63 2.54 29.85
N GLU A 140 -6.40 2.91 28.59
CA GLU A 140 -7.46 3.37 27.70
C GLU A 140 -8.41 2.23 27.32
N ILE A 141 -7.93 1.00 27.18
CA ILE A 141 -8.81 -0.16 26.94
C ILE A 141 -9.70 -0.42 28.16
N ASP A 142 -9.11 -0.35 29.36
CA ASP A 142 -9.79 -0.66 30.62
C ASP A 142 -10.76 0.46 31.04
N TRP A 143 -10.38 1.73 30.82
CA TRP A 143 -11.19 2.91 31.19
C TRP A 143 -12.28 3.21 30.16
N PHE A 144 -11.98 3.06 28.86
CA PHE A 144 -12.96 3.24 27.80
C PHE A 144 -13.67 1.91 27.51
N SER A 145 -14.69 1.59 28.30
CA SER A 145 -15.62 0.46 28.06
C SER A 145 -16.26 0.45 26.65
N GLY A 146 -16.00 1.45 25.81
CA GLY A 146 -16.36 1.44 24.40
C GLY A 146 -15.57 0.47 23.52
N TYR A 147 -14.41 -0.03 23.95
CA TYR A 147 -13.64 -1.04 23.21
C TYR A 147 -13.68 -2.43 23.83
N MET A 148 -14.03 -2.52 25.11
CA MET A 148 -14.19 -3.78 25.85
C MET A 148 -15.64 -3.95 26.32
N ARG A 149 -16.26 -5.06 25.93
CA ARG A 149 -17.57 -5.50 26.44
C ARG A 149 -17.49 -7.00 26.71
N ASP A 150 -18.01 -7.44 27.86
CA ASP A 150 -18.04 -8.86 28.25
C ASP A 150 -16.67 -9.55 28.12
N GLU A 151 -15.61 -8.90 28.62
CA GLU A 151 -14.21 -9.38 28.50
C GLU A 151 -13.73 -9.56 27.04
N CYS A 152 -14.39 -8.94 26.06
CA CYS A 152 -14.08 -9.06 24.64
C CYS A 152 -13.57 -7.75 24.06
N VAL A 153 -12.44 -7.83 23.37
CA VAL A 153 -11.86 -6.75 22.55
C VAL A 153 -11.77 -7.24 21.11
N ALA A 154 -12.02 -6.37 20.13
CA ALA A 154 -11.87 -6.71 18.73
C ALA A 154 -10.98 -5.70 17.99
N VAL A 155 -10.06 -6.24 17.20
CA VAL A 155 -9.15 -5.49 16.33
C VAL A 155 -9.61 -5.65 14.89
N ARG A 156 -9.84 -4.55 14.20
CA ARG A 156 -10.03 -4.51 12.74
C ARG A 156 -8.69 -4.23 12.07
N CYS A 157 -8.39 -5.01 11.03
CA CYS A 157 -7.26 -4.79 10.14
C CYS A 157 -7.76 -4.71 8.70
N ASP A 158 -7.49 -3.58 8.04
CA ASP A 158 -7.72 -3.41 6.61
C ASP A 158 -6.38 -3.49 5.89
N VAL A 159 -6.28 -4.33 4.85
CA VAL A 159 -5.06 -4.57 4.09
C VAL A 159 -5.33 -4.38 2.61
N THR A 160 -4.50 -3.56 1.97
CA THR A 160 -4.47 -3.37 0.52
C THR A 160 -3.07 -3.69 0.02
N VAL A 161 -2.94 -4.56 -0.97
CA VAL A 161 -1.64 -4.89 -1.59
C VAL A 161 -1.49 -4.10 -2.87
N VAL A 162 -0.31 -3.53 -3.07
CA VAL A 162 0.06 -2.79 -4.27
C VAL A 162 1.18 -3.57 -4.97
N GLU A 163 0.91 -4.05 -6.18
CA GLU A 163 1.90 -4.76 -6.98
C GLU A 163 2.38 -3.88 -8.13
N LYS A 164 3.69 -3.89 -8.38
CA LYS A 164 4.27 -3.28 -9.58
C LYS A 164 4.23 -4.29 -10.72
N THR A 165 3.66 -3.92 -11.86
CA THR A 165 3.80 -4.70 -13.08
C THR A 165 5.18 -4.49 -13.69
N PRO A 166 5.82 -5.55 -14.24
CA PRO A 166 7.03 -5.37 -15.03
C PRO A 166 6.74 -4.45 -16.22
N ALA A 167 7.73 -3.65 -16.62
CA ALA A 167 7.58 -2.73 -17.73
C ALA A 167 7.15 -3.51 -18.98
N LYS A 168 6.01 -3.14 -19.56
CA LYS A 168 5.63 -3.63 -20.88
C LYS A 168 6.28 -2.70 -21.90
N GLU A 169 7.20 -3.24 -22.68
CA GLU A 169 7.78 -2.56 -23.84
C GLU A 169 6.83 -2.79 -25.02
N GLU A 170 6.28 -1.70 -25.55
CA GLU A 170 5.47 -1.71 -26.76
C GLU A 170 6.25 -0.89 -27.80
N GLU A 171 6.56 -1.52 -28.93
CA GLU A 171 7.08 -0.80 -30.09
C GLU A 171 5.89 -0.26 -30.88
N GLU A 172 5.72 1.05 -30.90
CA GLU A 172 4.72 1.70 -31.75
C GLU A 172 5.40 2.22 -33.02
N VAL A 173 4.81 1.88 -34.16
CA VAL A 173 5.18 2.47 -35.45
C VAL A 173 4.41 3.78 -35.56
N VAL A 174 5.10 4.87 -35.26
CA VAL A 174 4.54 6.21 -35.38
C VAL A 174 4.65 6.61 -36.86
N GLN A 175 3.58 7.17 -37.44
CA GLN A 175 3.69 7.73 -38.78
C GLN A 175 4.42 9.07 -38.72
N ALA A 176 5.13 9.46 -39.78
CA ALA A 176 5.89 10.71 -39.82
C ALA A 176 5.07 11.96 -39.41
N ARG A 177 3.76 11.99 -39.70
CA ARG A 177 2.84 13.05 -39.26
C ARG A 177 2.67 13.15 -37.74
N ASP A 178 2.73 12.00 -37.06
CA ASP A 178 2.56 11.88 -35.63
C ASP A 178 3.89 12.18 -34.91
N GLU A 179 5.03 11.89 -35.55
CA GLU A 179 6.37 12.34 -35.13
C GLU A 179 6.56 13.85 -35.24
N GLU A 180 6.10 14.46 -36.33
CA GLU A 180 6.09 15.92 -36.50
C GLU A 180 5.16 16.57 -35.45
N MET A 181 4.00 15.97 -35.18
CA MET A 181 3.05 16.44 -34.16
C MET A 181 3.57 16.28 -32.72
N LEU A 182 4.34 15.21 -32.46
CA LEU A 182 5.08 14.96 -31.23
C LEU A 182 6.37 15.79 -31.14
N GLY A 183 6.74 16.58 -32.16
CA GLY A 183 8.00 17.31 -32.19
C GLY A 183 9.25 16.42 -32.17
N LEU A 184 9.12 15.13 -32.51
CA LEU A 184 10.19 14.13 -32.53
C LEU A 184 10.97 14.13 -33.86
N ALA A 185 10.37 14.61 -34.95
CA ALA A 185 11.04 14.77 -36.24
C ALA A 185 10.68 16.12 -36.89
N CYS A 186 11.68 16.79 -37.47
CA CYS A 186 11.52 17.99 -38.28
C CYS A 186 12.51 17.92 -39.45
N ASP A 187 12.00 17.83 -40.68
CA ASP A 187 12.82 17.71 -41.91
C ASP A 187 13.18 19.07 -42.54
N CYS A 188 12.84 20.18 -41.87
CA CYS A 188 13.19 21.52 -42.32
C CYS A 188 14.70 21.76 -42.23
N LYS A 189 15.32 22.17 -43.35
CA LYS A 189 16.71 22.63 -43.37
C LYS A 189 16.87 24.14 -43.13
N ASP A 190 15.79 24.88 -42.91
CA ASP A 190 15.83 26.33 -42.76
C ASP A 190 15.87 26.80 -41.28
N GLU A 191 16.49 27.95 -41.06
CA GLU A 191 16.66 28.59 -39.73
C GLU A 191 15.38 29.24 -39.20
N LEU A 192 14.30 29.28 -40.00
CA LEU A 192 12.99 29.84 -39.64
C LEU A 192 12.14 28.77 -38.94
N CYS A 193 12.17 27.54 -39.44
CA CYS A 193 11.47 26.38 -38.89
C CYS A 193 12.04 26.00 -37.51
N LYS A 194 13.37 26.09 -37.30
CA LYS A 194 13.99 25.93 -35.97
C LYS A 194 13.42 26.89 -34.92
N ARG A 195 13.21 28.16 -35.27
CA ARG A 195 12.63 29.17 -34.37
C ARG A 195 11.13 28.96 -34.13
N HIS A 196 10.39 28.52 -35.14
CA HIS A 196 8.97 28.21 -35.00
C HIS A 196 8.75 27.00 -34.09
N HIS A 197 9.54 25.93 -34.22
CA HIS A 197 9.46 24.79 -33.29
C HIS A 197 9.92 25.13 -31.86
N ALA A 198 10.91 26.01 -31.70
CA ALA A 198 11.32 26.51 -30.39
C ALA A 198 10.23 27.34 -29.67
N THR A 199 9.31 27.97 -30.43
CA THR A 199 8.27 28.86 -29.88
C THR A 199 6.90 28.16 -29.76
N THR A 200 6.58 27.24 -30.66
CA THR A 200 5.26 26.58 -30.77
C THR A 200 5.27 25.13 -30.27
N GLY A 201 6.44 24.53 -30.06
CA GLY A 201 6.62 23.13 -29.64
C GLY A 201 6.04 22.78 -28.28
N GLY A 202 5.63 23.76 -27.46
CA GLY A 202 5.07 23.51 -26.13
C GLY A 202 3.63 22.98 -26.13
N LEU A 203 2.80 23.31 -27.14
CA LEU A 203 1.37 22.97 -27.15
C LEU A 203 1.08 21.66 -27.91
N GLY A 204 1.69 21.47 -29.08
CA GLY A 204 1.54 20.24 -29.89
C GLY A 204 2.17 19.02 -29.23
N PHE A 205 3.40 19.17 -28.72
CA PHE A 205 4.08 18.13 -27.94
C PHE A 205 3.23 17.69 -26.75
N ARG A 206 2.68 18.64 -25.97
CA ARG A 206 1.85 18.31 -24.80
C ARG A 206 0.60 17.53 -25.17
N GLN A 207 -0.07 17.88 -26.27
CA GLN A 207 -1.31 17.23 -26.66
C GLN A 207 -1.06 15.85 -27.29
N ALA A 208 -0.01 15.69 -28.09
CA ALA A 208 0.38 14.42 -28.69
C ALA A 208 1.02 13.47 -27.64
N PHE A 209 1.85 14.00 -26.74
CA PHE A 209 2.36 13.28 -25.57
C PHE A 209 1.22 12.85 -24.63
N ALA A 210 0.22 13.70 -24.40
CA ALA A 210 -0.96 13.31 -23.61
C ALA A 210 -1.76 12.18 -24.28
N LYS A 211 -1.91 12.23 -25.62
CA LYS A 211 -2.61 11.19 -26.40
C LYS A 211 -1.85 9.87 -26.44
N LEU A 212 -0.56 9.88 -26.78
CA LEU A 212 0.26 8.66 -26.88
C LEU A 212 0.63 8.09 -25.50
N PHE A 213 1.08 8.94 -24.57
CA PHE A 213 1.75 8.48 -23.36
C PHE A 213 0.83 8.44 -22.14
N LEU A 214 -0.08 9.40 -21.99
CA LEU A 214 -0.94 9.50 -20.80
C LEU A 214 -2.33 8.86 -21.00
N ARG A 215 -2.72 8.54 -22.25
CA ARG A 215 -4.09 8.10 -22.61
C ARG A 215 -5.20 8.99 -22.02
N CYS A 216 -4.89 10.27 -21.77
CA CYS A 216 -5.86 11.23 -21.27
C CYS A 216 -6.65 11.78 -22.46
N PHE A 217 -7.96 11.54 -22.49
CA PHE A 217 -8.91 12.19 -23.40
C PHE A 217 -9.40 13.50 -22.81
#